data_AF-A0A7S2ALZ5-F1
#
_entry.id   AF-A0A7S2ALZ5-F1
#
_cell.length_a   1.000
_cell.length_b   1.000
_cell.length_c   1.000
_cell.angle_alpha   90.00
_cell.angle_beta   90.00
_cell.angle_gamma   90.00
#
_symmetry.space_group_name_H-M   'P 1'
#
loop_
_entity.id
_entity.type
_entity.pdbx_description
1 polymer ?
#
loop_
_entity_poly.entity_id
_entity_poly.type
_entity_poly.pdbx_seq_one_letter_code
_entity_poly.pdbx_strand_id
1 'polypeptide(L)'
;DPTLLHVAWLVGDALRTEEKAVDFDRRNCAAEAILHHKRASARLAEAASLCPEGHPDKAAIADHAQDIATRTVYLQSLGGATATLPLEDHVGELEVTSLDLKAGVPPPPEQDVAALVAASGVSGQSAPLTEEGCRLVLALKSPEE
;
A
#
# COMPACT_ATOMS: atom_id res chain seq x y z
N ASP A 1 14.85 -19.47 -7.26
CA ASP A 1 13.83 -19.61 -6.22
C ASP A 1 12.62 -18.77 -6.62
N PRO A 2 11.43 -19.36 -6.86
CA PRO A 2 10.23 -18.62 -7.24
C PRO A 2 9.87 -17.49 -6.28
N THR A 3 10.12 -17.65 -4.97
CA THR A 3 9.85 -16.61 -3.96
C THR A 3 10.75 -15.41 -4.18
N LEU A 4 12.05 -15.60 -4.40
CA LEU A 4 12.99 -14.51 -4.68
C LEU A 4 12.70 -13.79 -6.00
N LEU A 5 12.18 -14.50 -7.02
CA LEU A 5 11.74 -13.86 -8.26
C LEU A 5 10.52 -12.96 -8.03
N HIS A 6 9.61 -13.35 -7.14
CA HIS A 6 8.48 -12.53 -6.77
C HIS A 6 8.89 -11.32 -5.92
N VAL A 7 9.80 -11.51 -4.96
CA VAL A 7 10.42 -10.42 -4.18
C VAL A 7 11.11 -9.42 -5.12
N ALA A 8 11.91 -9.90 -6.09
CA ALA A 8 12.54 -9.06 -7.10
C ALA A 8 11.55 -8.24 -7.92
N TRP A 9 10.42 -8.85 -8.30
CA TRP A 9 9.36 -8.14 -8.98
C TRP A 9 8.71 -7.07 -8.11
N LEU A 10 8.36 -7.38 -6.86
CA LEU A 10 7.75 -6.44 -5.92
C LEU A 10 8.66 -5.22 -5.69
N VAL A 11 9.96 -5.45 -5.47
CA VAL A 11 10.96 -4.39 -5.32
C VAL A 11 11.02 -3.54 -6.60
N GLY A 12 11.15 -4.17 -7.77
CA GLY A 12 11.19 -3.44 -9.04
C GLY A 12 9.91 -2.62 -9.32
N ASP A 13 8.73 -3.14 -8.95
CA ASP A 13 7.46 -2.42 -9.10
C ASP A 13 7.30 -1.28 -8.11
N ALA A 14 7.78 -1.46 -6.88
CA ALA A 14 7.83 -0.41 -5.88
C ALA A 14 8.71 0.75 -6.35
N LEU A 15 9.92 0.49 -6.85
CA LEU A 15 10.85 1.53 -7.31
C LEU A 15 10.28 2.36 -8.47
N ARG A 16 9.63 1.72 -9.46
CA ARG A 16 8.92 2.44 -10.54
C ARG A 16 7.75 3.27 -10.03
N THR A 17 7.09 2.81 -8.96
CA THR A 17 5.98 3.53 -8.35
C THR A 17 6.48 4.72 -7.52
N GLU A 18 7.59 4.54 -6.83
CA GLU A 18 8.29 5.55 -6.06
C GLU A 18 8.82 6.67 -6.95
N GLU A 19 9.40 6.36 -8.11
CA GLU A 19 9.86 7.37 -9.07
C GLU A 19 8.74 8.36 -9.45
N LYS A 20 7.51 7.85 -9.62
CA LYS A 20 6.32 8.69 -9.84
C LYS A 20 5.96 9.52 -8.61
N ALA A 21 6.06 8.92 -7.42
CA ALA A 21 5.83 9.63 -6.17
C ALA A 21 6.79 10.82 -6.02
N VAL A 22 8.07 10.61 -6.33
CA VAL A 22 9.13 11.62 -6.31
C VAL A 22 8.83 12.76 -7.29
N ASP A 23 8.39 12.47 -8.52
CA ASP A 23 7.98 13.52 -9.47
C ASP A 23 6.84 14.39 -8.91
N PHE A 24 5.81 13.75 -8.36
CA PHE A 24 4.69 14.47 -7.75
C PHE A 24 5.10 15.27 -6.50
N ASP A 25 5.96 14.71 -5.64
CA ASP A 25 6.48 15.39 -4.45
C ASP A 25 7.23 16.66 -4.86
N ARG A 26 8.18 16.55 -5.81
CA ARG A 26 8.95 17.69 -6.35
C ARG A 26 8.07 18.77 -7.00
N ARG A 27 6.89 18.39 -7.50
CA ARG A 27 5.90 19.30 -8.09
C ARG A 27 4.88 19.85 -7.08
N ASN A 28 5.02 19.53 -5.80
CA ASN A 28 4.06 19.85 -4.73
C ASN A 28 2.64 19.29 -4.96
N CYS A 29 2.52 18.20 -5.71
CA CYS A 29 1.28 17.44 -5.88
C CYS A 29 1.13 16.43 -4.73
N ALA A 30 0.89 16.92 -3.52
CA ALA A 30 0.97 16.12 -2.29
C ALA A 30 0.02 14.91 -2.27
N ALA A 31 -1.19 15.04 -2.80
CA ALA A 31 -2.17 13.95 -2.80
C ALA A 31 -1.72 12.76 -3.65
N GLU A 32 -1.23 13.02 -4.85
CA GLU A 32 -0.67 12.04 -5.77
C GLU A 32 0.63 11.44 -5.22
N ALA A 33 1.52 12.28 -4.66
CA ALA A 33 2.75 11.82 -4.02
C ALA A 33 2.45 10.84 -2.87
N ILE A 34 1.53 11.18 -1.96
CA ILE A 34 1.09 10.32 -0.85
C ILE A 34 0.53 8.99 -1.38
N LEU A 35 -0.30 9.02 -2.42
CA LEU A 35 -0.87 7.80 -3.00
C LEU A 35 0.22 6.87 -3.53
N HIS A 36 1.19 7.41 -4.27
CA HIS A 36 2.25 6.62 -4.86
C HIS A 36 3.27 6.14 -3.82
N HIS A 37 3.65 6.97 -2.84
CA HIS A 37 4.53 6.55 -1.74
C HIS A 37 3.91 5.41 -0.93
N LYS A 38 2.62 5.48 -0.57
CA LYS A 38 1.93 4.38 0.12
C LYS A 38 1.95 3.06 -0.66
N ARG A 39 1.77 3.15 -1.97
CA ARG A 39 1.78 1.98 -2.86
C ARG A 39 3.18 1.37 -2.99
N ALA A 40 4.22 2.19 -3.00
CA ALA A 40 5.61 1.74 -3.02
C ALA A 40 6.01 1.12 -1.68
N SER A 41 5.74 1.79 -0.56
CA SER A 41 6.07 1.28 0.78
C SER A 41 5.37 -0.04 1.09
N ALA A 42 4.09 -0.18 0.71
CA ALA A 42 3.35 -1.42 0.90
C ALA A 42 3.98 -2.60 0.15
N ARG A 43 4.40 -2.40 -1.11
CA ARG A 43 5.07 -3.43 -1.92
C ARG A 43 6.43 -3.81 -1.36
N LEU A 44 7.21 -2.84 -0.86
CA LEU A 44 8.51 -3.12 -0.24
C LEU A 44 8.34 -3.86 1.09
N ALA A 45 7.34 -3.49 1.89
CA ALA A 45 7.02 -4.20 3.12
C ALA A 45 6.59 -5.66 2.83
N GLU A 46 5.78 -5.87 1.79
CA GLU A 46 5.43 -7.21 1.32
C GLU A 46 6.68 -7.98 0.86
N ALA A 47 7.53 -7.36 0.03
CA ALA A 47 8.78 -7.95 -0.45
C ALA A 47 9.70 -8.36 0.72
N ALA A 48 9.86 -7.50 1.72
CA ALA A 48 10.63 -7.79 2.93
C ALA A 48 10.04 -8.95 3.73
N SER A 49 8.71 -9.05 3.82
CA SER A 49 8.03 -10.15 4.53
C SER A 49 8.23 -11.51 3.85
N LEU A 50 8.28 -11.53 2.51
CA LEU A 50 8.48 -12.73 1.71
C LEU A 50 9.96 -13.09 1.54
N CYS A 51 10.86 -12.14 1.78
CA CYS A 51 12.30 -12.36 1.70
C CYS A 51 12.76 -13.32 2.80
N PRO A 52 13.52 -14.39 2.46
CA PRO A 52 14.03 -15.36 3.44
C PRO A 52 14.83 -14.70 4.56
N GLU A 53 14.72 -15.25 5.76
CA GLU A 53 15.57 -14.83 6.89
C GLU A 53 17.05 -15.05 6.55
N GLY A 54 17.87 -14.03 6.79
CA GLY A 54 19.29 -14.03 6.48
C GLY A 54 19.66 -13.65 5.03
N HIS A 55 18.69 -13.34 4.17
CA HIS A 55 18.99 -12.77 2.86
C HIS A 55 19.61 -11.36 3.02
N PRO A 56 20.73 -11.04 2.35
CA PRO A 56 21.49 -9.81 2.59
C PRO A 56 20.68 -8.53 2.31
N ASP A 57 19.78 -8.57 1.32
CA ASP A 57 18.99 -7.39 0.94
C ASP A 57 17.71 -7.19 1.81
N LYS A 58 17.36 -8.14 2.69
CA LYS A 58 16.07 -8.10 3.43
C LYS A 58 15.93 -6.85 4.29
N ALA A 59 16.99 -6.52 5.06
CA ALA A 59 16.99 -5.36 5.95
C ALA A 59 16.89 -4.06 5.15
N ALA A 60 17.69 -3.91 4.09
CA ALA A 60 17.66 -2.72 3.23
C ALA A 60 16.28 -2.48 2.60
N ILE A 61 15.59 -3.55 2.15
CA ILE A 61 14.22 -3.44 1.60
C ILE A 61 13.23 -2.97 2.69
N ALA A 62 13.34 -3.50 3.91
CA ALA A 62 12.47 -3.14 5.02
C ALA A 62 12.68 -1.69 5.49
N ASP A 63 13.94 -1.27 5.60
CA ASP A 63 14.31 0.09 6.01
C ASP A 63 13.81 1.10 4.98
N HIS A 64 14.02 0.84 3.68
CA HIS A 64 13.51 1.71 2.61
C HIS A 64 11.98 1.80 2.60
N ALA A 65 11.28 0.71 2.90
CA ALA A 65 9.82 0.74 3.05
C ALA A 65 9.39 1.70 4.18
N GLN A 66 10.12 1.71 5.29
CA GLN A 66 9.85 2.55 6.46
C GLN A 66 10.19 4.02 6.20
N ASP A 67 11.25 4.31 5.47
CA ASP A 67 11.66 5.64 5.03
C ASP A 67 10.58 6.29 4.17
N ILE A 68 10.08 5.58 3.16
CA ILE A 68 8.96 6.03 2.32
C ILE A 68 7.67 6.23 3.15
N ALA A 69 7.39 5.34 4.11
CA ALA A 69 6.24 5.48 4.98
C ALA A 69 6.35 6.73 5.87
N THR A 70 7.55 7.04 6.36
CA THR A 70 7.82 8.26 7.13
C THR A 70 7.59 9.51 6.29
N ARG A 71 8.07 9.53 5.04
CA ARG A 71 7.79 10.64 4.10
C ARG A 71 6.29 10.82 3.87
N THR A 72 5.55 9.71 3.73
CA THR A 72 4.09 9.73 3.59
C THR A 72 3.42 10.40 4.78
N VAL A 73 3.80 10.03 6.01
CA VAL A 73 3.25 10.63 7.24
C VAL A 73 3.57 12.12 7.31
N TYR A 74 4.79 12.51 6.96
CA TYR A 74 5.18 13.92 6.88
C TYR A 74 4.27 14.69 5.91
N LEU A 75 4.13 14.25 4.66
CA LEU A 75 3.29 14.91 3.66
C LEU A 75 1.82 14.99 4.10
N GLN A 76 1.30 13.95 4.76
CA GLN A 76 -0.05 13.96 5.32
C GLN A 76 -0.21 14.99 6.44
N SER A 77 0.79 15.13 7.31
CA SER A 77 0.77 16.05 8.43
C SER A 77 0.72 17.53 8.01
N LEU A 78 1.19 17.84 6.80
CA LEU A 78 1.15 19.19 6.23
C LEU A 78 -0.25 19.64 5.83
N GLY A 79 -1.22 18.72 5.69
CA GLY A 79 -2.60 19.08 5.36
C GLY A 79 -2.76 19.84 4.03
N GLY A 80 -1.86 19.61 3.07
CA GLY A 80 -1.83 20.32 1.79
C GLY A 80 -0.91 21.54 1.74
N ALA A 81 -0.24 21.89 2.85
CA ALA A 81 0.85 22.86 2.82
C ALA A 81 2.05 22.32 2.02
N THR A 82 2.87 23.25 1.50
CA THR A 82 4.10 22.93 0.76
C THR A 82 5.11 22.23 1.66
N ALA A 83 5.74 21.17 1.15
CA ALA A 83 6.83 20.50 1.84
C ALA A 83 8.03 21.42 2.00
N THR A 84 8.54 21.55 3.22
CA THR A 84 9.71 22.36 3.56
C THR A 84 10.98 21.52 3.67
N LEU A 85 10.83 20.24 4.00
CA LEU A 85 11.93 19.29 4.05
C LEU A 85 12.08 18.61 2.67
N PRO A 86 13.30 18.55 2.12
CA PRO A 86 13.54 17.82 0.89
C PRO A 86 13.19 16.33 1.06
N LEU A 87 12.91 15.68 -0.06
CA LEU A 87 12.54 14.26 -0.07
C LEU A 87 13.71 13.40 0.40
N GLU A 88 14.92 13.78 0.02
CA GLU A 88 16.17 13.08 0.27
C GLU A 88 16.54 13.02 1.77
N ASP A 89 15.96 13.88 2.60
CA ASP A 89 16.09 13.82 4.07
C ASP A 89 15.28 12.66 4.69
N HIS A 90 14.36 12.08 3.93
CA HIS A 90 13.49 10.99 4.37
C HIS A 90 13.72 9.70 3.60
N VAL A 91 14.00 9.80 2.30
CA VAL A 91 14.01 8.68 1.37
C VAL A 91 15.34 8.68 0.63
N GLY A 92 16.19 7.72 0.97
CA GLY A 92 17.46 7.48 0.29
C GLY A 92 17.30 6.65 -0.99
N GLU A 93 18.43 6.26 -1.59
CA GLU A 93 18.43 5.25 -2.65
C GLU A 93 18.42 3.84 -2.03
N LEU A 94 17.59 2.95 -2.57
CA LEU A 94 17.62 1.54 -2.18
C LEU A 94 18.80 0.84 -2.85
N GLU A 95 19.77 0.42 -2.04
CA GLU A 95 20.89 -0.41 -2.49
C GLU A 95 20.56 -1.90 -2.31
N VAL A 96 20.22 -2.58 -3.41
CA VAL A 96 20.14 -4.05 -3.45
C VAL A 96 21.37 -4.63 -4.13
N THR A 97 22.00 -5.59 -3.48
CA THR A 97 23.30 -6.13 -3.91
C THR A 97 23.20 -7.53 -4.52
N SER A 98 22.19 -8.31 -4.14
CA SER A 98 22.06 -9.71 -4.56
C SER A 98 20.79 -10.00 -5.37
N LEU A 99 19.76 -9.18 -5.23
CA LEU A 99 18.49 -9.34 -5.92
C LEU A 99 18.59 -8.89 -7.39
N ASP A 100 18.35 -9.80 -8.34
CA ASP A 100 18.24 -9.43 -9.76
C ASP A 100 16.84 -8.90 -10.08
N LEU A 101 16.70 -7.57 -10.02
CA LEU A 101 15.44 -6.87 -10.32
C LEU A 101 14.95 -7.07 -11.77
N LYS A 102 15.82 -7.46 -12.70
CA LYS A 102 15.44 -7.71 -14.10
C LYS A 102 14.85 -9.10 -14.29
N ALA A 103 15.16 -10.04 -13.40
CA ALA A 103 14.62 -11.39 -13.42
C ALA A 103 13.23 -11.50 -12.77
N GLY A 104 12.73 -10.43 -12.15
CA GLY A 104 11.45 -10.42 -11.45
C GLY A 104 10.28 -10.84 -12.36
N VAL A 105 9.45 -11.78 -11.88
CA VAL A 105 8.27 -12.25 -12.61
C VAL A 105 7.02 -11.64 -11.96
N PRO A 106 6.12 -11.00 -12.73
CA PRO A 106 4.88 -10.48 -12.18
C PRO A 106 4.07 -11.60 -11.52
N PRO A 107 3.42 -11.34 -10.38
CA PRO A 107 2.52 -12.31 -9.78
C PRO A 107 1.42 -12.68 -10.78
N PRO A 108 0.80 -13.85 -10.60
CA PRO A 108 -0.41 -14.19 -11.34
C PRO A 108 -1.42 -13.06 -11.18
N PRO A 109 -2.23 -12.76 -12.22
CA PRO A 109 -3.22 -11.70 -12.13
C PRO A 109 -4.12 -11.95 -10.91
N GLU A 110 -4.25 -10.93 -10.06
CA GLU A 110 -5.13 -10.96 -8.90
C GLU A 110 -6.54 -11.35 -9.36
N GLN A 111 -7.16 -12.27 -8.63
CA GLN A 111 -8.54 -12.62 -8.87
C GLN A 111 -9.39 -11.36 -8.66
N ASP A 112 -10.15 -10.99 -9.70
CA ASP A 112 -11.06 -9.84 -9.67
C ASP A 112 -11.85 -9.85 -8.36
N VAL A 113 -11.97 -8.70 -7.70
CA VAL A 113 -12.79 -8.54 -6.49
C VAL A 113 -14.22 -9.01 -6.78
N ALA A 114 -14.72 -8.83 -8.00
CA ALA A 114 -16.00 -9.38 -8.43
C ALA A 114 -16.01 -10.93 -8.42
N ALA A 115 -14.91 -11.57 -8.81
CA ALA A 115 -14.76 -13.02 -8.74
C ALA A 115 -14.65 -13.51 -7.29
N LEU A 116 -13.96 -12.79 -6.41
CA LEU A 116 -13.87 -13.11 -4.98
C LEU A 116 -15.23 -12.97 -4.28
N VAL A 117 -15.96 -11.89 -4.57
CA VAL A 117 -17.32 -11.67 -4.04
C VAL A 117 -18.26 -12.75 -4.55
N ALA A 118 -18.21 -13.09 -5.84
CA ALA A 118 -19.01 -14.18 -6.41
C ALA A 118 -18.67 -15.54 -5.79
N ALA A 119 -17.39 -15.83 -5.52
CA ALA A 119 -16.94 -17.10 -4.94
C ALA A 119 -17.28 -17.23 -3.44
N SER A 120 -17.26 -16.11 -2.70
CA SER A 120 -17.54 -16.10 -1.26
C SER A 120 -19.00 -16.39 -0.89
N GLY A 121 -19.92 -16.42 -1.86
CA GLY A 121 -21.31 -16.78 -1.64
C GLY A 121 -22.05 -15.88 -0.65
N VAL A 122 -21.46 -14.75 -0.23
CA VAL A 122 -22.13 -13.70 0.52
C VAL A 122 -23.06 -13.00 -0.45
N SER A 123 -24.18 -13.66 -0.70
CA SER A 123 -25.36 -13.01 -1.24
C SER A 123 -25.69 -11.88 -0.28
N GLY A 124 -25.39 -10.65 -0.67
CA GLY A 124 -25.87 -9.45 -0.03
C GLY A 124 -27.39 -9.42 -0.13
N GLN A 125 -28.07 -10.31 0.59
CA GLN A 125 -29.44 -10.08 0.98
C GLN A 125 -29.37 -8.92 1.96
N SER A 126 -29.42 -7.69 1.44
CA SER A 126 -30.13 -6.65 2.15
C SER A 126 -31.50 -7.26 2.46
N ALA A 127 -31.72 -7.65 3.71
CA ALA A 127 -33.04 -8.01 4.15
C ALA A 127 -33.97 -6.88 3.67
N PRO A 128 -35.10 -7.19 3.02
CA PRO A 128 -36.03 -6.16 2.60
C PRO A 128 -36.33 -5.28 3.81
N LEU A 129 -36.25 -3.95 3.65
CA LEU A 129 -36.67 -2.99 4.66
C LEU A 129 -38.18 -3.18 4.85
N THR A 130 -38.56 -4.17 5.65
CA THR A 130 -39.94 -4.38 6.08
C THR A 130 -40.29 -3.30 7.09
N GLU A 131 -41.57 -2.97 7.17
CA GLU A 131 -42.05 -1.96 8.12
C GLU A 131 -41.67 -2.31 9.56
N GLU A 132 -41.68 -3.60 9.91
CA GLU A 132 -41.16 -4.14 11.18
C GLU A 132 -39.65 -3.88 11.38
N GLY A 133 -38.82 -4.03 10.34
CA GLY A 133 -37.38 -3.75 10.42
C GLY A 133 -37.10 -2.26 10.66
N CYS A 134 -37.88 -1.39 10.02
CA CYS A 134 -37.80 0.05 10.25
C CYS A 134 -38.25 0.45 11.67
N ARG A 135 -39.30 -0.18 12.21
CA ARG A 135 -39.78 0.07 13.58
C ARG A 135 -38.76 -0.33 14.64
N LEU A 136 -38.05 -1.46 14.45
CA LEU A 136 -36.99 -1.90 15.38
C LEU A 136 -35.82 -0.90 15.46
N VAL A 137 -35.40 -0.35 14.32
CA VAL A 137 -34.32 0.67 14.28
C VAL A 137 -34.78 1.97 14.93
N LEU A 138 -36.04 2.35 14.77
CA LEU A 138 -36.61 3.53 15.44
C LEU A 138 -36.74 3.33 16.95
N ALA A 139 -37.12 2.14 17.41
CA ALA A 139 -37.21 1.81 18.84
C ALA A 139 -35.85 1.87 19.55
N LEU A 140 -34.76 1.50 18.85
CA LEU A 140 -33.40 1.58 19.39
C LEU A 140 -32.85 3.02 19.49
N LYS A 141 -33.48 3.99 18.80
CA LYS A 141 -33.07 5.40 18.81
C LYS A 141 -33.79 6.26 19.83
N SER A 142 -34.76 5.70 20.55
CA SER A 142 -35.41 6.38 21.66
C SER A 142 -34.71 5.96 22.96
N PRO A 143 -33.83 6.78 23.56
CA PRO A 143 -33.47 6.57 24.95
C PRO A 143 -34.75 6.81 25.77
N GLU A 144 -35.16 5.80 26.55
CA GLU A 144 -36.16 6.00 27.60
C GLU A 144 -35.63 7.09 28.55
N GLU A 145 -36.42 8.15 28.76
CA GLU A 145 -36.17 9.19 29.78
C GLU A 145 -36.20 8.62 31.20
#